data_AF-A0A7X0TZ15-F1
#
_entry.id   AF-A0A7X0TZ15-F1
#
_cell.length_a   1.000
_cell.length_b   1.000
_cell.length_c   1.000
_cell.angle_alpha   90.00
_cell.angle_beta   90.00
_cell.angle_gamma   90.00
#
_symmetry.space_group_name_H-M   'P 1'
#
loop_
_entity.id
_entity.type
_entity.pdbx_description
1 polymer ?
#
loop_
_entity_poly.entity_id
_entity_poly.type
_entity_poly.pdbx_seq_one_letter_code
_entity_poly.pdbx_strand_id
1 'polypeptide(L)'
;MTVRFRQAIRDNGLGPRTETAPLAAYLAAEQRLGRVRADVDPEASARLLVAGCFHRAYIEMFVGADAGPAREVSAREIVRELRLEPVPQPA
;
A
#
# COMPACT_ATOMS: atom_id res chain seq x y z
N MET A 1 -4.14 3.71 -24.10
CA MET A 1 -3.29 2.56 -23.72
C MET A 1 -3.50 1.40 -24.67
N THR A 2 -2.47 1.02 -25.43
CA THR A 2 -2.57 0.02 -26.51
C THR A 2 -2.32 -1.42 -26.02
N VAL A 3 -2.73 -2.42 -26.81
CA VAL A 3 -2.56 -3.86 -26.50
C VAL A 3 -1.10 -4.23 -26.22
N ARG A 4 -0.14 -3.60 -26.92
CA ARG A 4 1.30 -3.81 -26.70
C ARG A 4 1.78 -3.38 -25.32
N PHE A 5 1.22 -2.31 -24.76
CA PHE A 5 1.55 -1.88 -23.41
C PHE A 5 1.11 -2.93 -22.37
N ARG A 6 -0.11 -3.50 -22.53
CA ARG A 6 -0.60 -4.56 -21.63
C ARG A 6 0.19 -5.87 -21.76
N GLN A 7 0.67 -6.20 -22.97
CA GLN A 7 1.54 -7.36 -23.18
C GLN A 7 2.90 -7.15 -22.51
N ALA A 8 3.56 -6.02 -22.74
CA ALA A 8 4.83 -5.69 -22.10
C ALA A 8 4.74 -5.73 -20.56
N ILE A 9 3.65 -5.23 -19.98
CA ILE A 9 3.37 -5.31 -18.54
C ILE A 9 3.33 -6.77 -18.05
N ARG A 10 2.64 -7.67 -18.76
CA ARG A 10 2.55 -9.08 -18.37
C ARG A 10 3.87 -9.82 -18.55
N ASP A 11 4.53 -9.61 -19.68
CA ASP A 11 5.73 -10.36 -20.07
C ASP A 11 6.94 -10.01 -19.18
N ASN A 12 6.98 -8.79 -18.63
CA ASN A 12 7.99 -8.36 -17.66
C ASN A 12 7.60 -8.67 -16.20
N GLY A 13 6.50 -9.40 -15.97
CA GLY A 13 6.00 -9.68 -14.64
C GLY A 13 5.57 -8.42 -13.88
N LEU A 14 5.32 -7.29 -14.55
CA LEU A 14 4.83 -6.04 -13.94
C LEU A 14 3.31 -6.08 -13.72
N GLY A 15 2.77 -7.24 -13.37
CA GLY A 15 1.34 -7.44 -13.17
C GLY A 15 0.85 -6.82 -11.86
N PRO A 16 -0.47 -6.58 -11.73
CA PRO A 16 -1.09 -5.94 -10.56
C PRO A 16 -0.84 -6.66 -9.23
N ARG A 17 -0.31 -7.89 -9.26
CA ARG A 17 0.05 -8.68 -8.08
C ARG A 17 1.51 -8.58 -7.69
N THR A 18 2.40 -8.25 -8.63
CA THR A 18 3.85 -8.35 -8.39
C THR A 18 4.34 -7.30 -7.40
N GLU A 19 3.80 -6.09 -7.49
CA GLU A 19 4.16 -4.99 -6.58
C GLU A 19 3.60 -5.19 -5.17
N THR A 20 2.41 -5.79 -5.06
CA THR A 20 1.70 -5.94 -3.79
C THR A 20 2.00 -7.25 -3.07
N ALA A 21 2.46 -8.30 -3.77
CA ALA A 21 2.68 -9.62 -3.18
C ALA A 21 3.71 -9.62 -2.02
N PRO A 22 4.88 -8.96 -2.13
CA PRO A 22 5.82 -8.89 -1.01
C PRO A 22 5.23 -8.17 0.20
N LEU A 23 4.48 -7.08 -0.05
CA LEU A 23 3.84 -6.31 1.01
C LEU A 23 2.70 -7.08 1.68
N ALA A 24 1.90 -7.82 0.91
CA ALA A 24 0.85 -8.69 1.43
C ALA A 24 1.44 -9.81 2.29
N ALA A 25 2.56 -10.42 1.86
CA ALA A 25 3.25 -11.44 2.64
C ALA A 25 3.80 -10.89 3.97
N TYR A 26 4.32 -9.66 3.94
CA TYR A 26 4.76 -8.96 5.15
C TYR A 26 3.59 -8.70 6.11
N LEU A 27 2.49 -8.12 5.63
CA LEU A 27 1.29 -7.87 6.45
C LEU A 27 0.71 -9.15 7.04
N ALA A 28 0.70 -10.25 6.28
CA ALA A 28 0.28 -11.56 6.79
C ALA A 28 1.22 -12.08 7.88
N ALA A 29 2.53 -11.85 7.79
CA ALA A 29 3.48 -12.20 8.84
C ALA A 29 3.26 -11.36 10.11
N GLU A 30 3.06 -10.06 9.96
CA GLU A 30 2.76 -9.15 11.08
C GLU A 30 1.43 -9.49 11.76
N GLN A 31 0.43 -9.91 10.99
CA GLN A 31 -0.85 -10.39 11.52
C GLN A 31 -0.68 -11.66 12.35
N ARG A 32 0.14 -12.63 11.91
CA ARG A 32 0.46 -13.83 12.71
C ARG A 32 1.19 -13.52 14.01
N LEU A 33 1.93 -12.40 14.05
CA LEU A 33 2.61 -11.91 15.25
C LEU A 33 1.71 -11.05 16.15
N GLY A 34 0.44 -10.84 15.78
CA GLY A 34 -0.50 -10.01 16.52
C GLY A 34 -0.21 -8.51 16.44
N ARG A 35 0.66 -8.08 15.51
CA ARG A 35 0.99 -6.66 15.27
C ARG A 35 0.07 -6.01 14.22
N VAL A 36 -0.69 -6.82 13.49
CA VAL A 36 -1.81 -6.39 12.64
C VAL A 36 -3.08 -7.09 13.11
N ARG A 37 -4.22 -6.37 13.09
CA ARG A 37 -5.53 -6.93 13.45
C ARG A 37 -5.87 -8.19 12.66
N ALA A 38 -6.53 -9.14 13.32
CA ALA A 38 -6.89 -10.43 12.73
C ALA A 38 -7.96 -10.35 11.63
N ASP A 39 -8.78 -9.30 11.59
CA ASP A 39 -9.82 -9.09 10.58
C ASP A 39 -9.34 -8.31 9.35
N VAL A 40 -8.06 -7.90 9.32
CA VAL A 40 -7.44 -7.25 8.17
C VAL A 40 -7.18 -8.28 7.07
N ASP A 41 -7.58 -7.96 5.84
CA ASP A 41 -7.13 -8.68 4.64
C ASP A 41 -5.74 -8.13 4.22
N PRO A 42 -4.66 -8.95 4.27
CA PRO A 42 -3.33 -8.50 3.90
C PRO A 42 -3.18 -8.09 2.43
N GLU A 43 -3.89 -8.73 1.51
CA GLU A 43 -3.76 -8.47 0.07
C GLU A 43 -4.59 -7.26 -0.36
N ALA A 44 -5.76 -7.04 0.23
CA ALA A 44 -6.49 -5.78 0.10
C ALA A 44 -5.69 -4.61 0.69
N SER A 45 -5.13 -4.78 1.88
CA SER A 45 -4.34 -3.74 2.55
C SER A 45 -3.08 -3.36 1.78
N ALA A 46 -2.37 -4.34 1.22
CA ALA A 46 -1.20 -4.07 0.38
C ALA A 46 -1.55 -3.21 -0.85
N ARG A 47 -2.69 -3.50 -1.52
CA ARG A 47 -3.18 -2.69 -2.64
C ARG A 47 -3.50 -1.26 -2.22
N LEU A 48 -4.15 -1.07 -1.07
CA LEU A 48 -4.51 0.25 -0.56
C LEU A 48 -3.28 1.08 -0.16
N LEU A 49 -2.28 0.44 0.47
CA LEU A 49 -1.00 1.09 0.80
C LEU A 49 -0.30 1.61 -0.46
N VAL A 50 -0.16 0.76 -1.47
CA VAL A 50 0.46 1.13 -2.76
C VAL A 50 -0.33 2.26 -3.42
N ALA A 51 -1.67 2.21 -3.41
CA ALA A 51 -2.50 3.28 -3.96
C ALA A 51 -2.29 4.62 -3.26
N GLY A 52 -2.17 4.63 -1.92
CA GLY A 52 -1.88 5.84 -1.15
C GLY A 52 -0.50 6.43 -1.46
N CYS A 53 0.53 5.59 -1.55
CA CYS A 53 1.86 6.00 -1.96
C CYS A 53 1.88 6.56 -3.39
N PHE A 54 1.17 5.90 -4.32
CA PHE A 54 1.05 6.35 -5.70
C PHE A 54 0.32 7.70 -5.79
N HIS A 55 -0.74 7.92 -5.01
CA HIS A 55 -1.43 9.19 -4.95
C HIS A 55 -0.50 10.33 -4.50
N ARG A 56 0.33 10.12 -3.47
CA ARG A 56 1.33 11.11 -3.04
C ARG A 56 2.36 11.40 -4.12
N ALA A 57 2.90 10.35 -4.75
CA ALA A 57 3.88 10.48 -5.83
C ALA A 57 3.28 11.22 -7.05
N TYR A 58 2.01 10.96 -7.37
CA TYR A 58 1.26 11.70 -8.39
C TYR A 58 1.20 13.20 -8.07
N ILE A 59 0.82 13.58 -6.84
CA ILE A 59 0.78 14.99 -6.43
C ILE A 59 2.16 15.63 -6.54
N GLU A 60 3.20 14.95 -6.04
CA GLU A 60 4.58 15.45 -6.12
C GLU A 60 5.05 15.67 -7.56
N MET A 61 4.78 14.71 -8.45
CA MET A 61 5.26 14.74 -9.83
C MET A 61 4.50 15.73 -10.72
N PHE A 62 3.20 15.90 -10.51
CA PHE A 62 2.34 16.69 -11.41
C PHE A 62 1.95 18.07 -10.86
N VAL A 63 1.96 18.25 -9.53
CA VAL A 63 1.55 19.51 -8.89
C VAL A 63 2.75 20.19 -8.21
N GLY A 64 3.67 19.41 -7.66
CA GLY A 64 4.89 19.89 -7.02
C GLY A 64 5.10 19.30 -5.63
N ALA A 65 6.34 19.29 -5.15
CA ALA A 65 6.72 18.67 -3.88
C ALA A 65 5.97 19.24 -2.66
N ASP A 66 5.72 20.56 -2.67
CA ASP A 66 5.06 21.31 -1.59
C ASP A 66 3.52 21.28 -1.67
N ALA A 67 2.94 20.63 -2.69
CA ALA A 67 1.50 20.58 -2.92
C ALA A 67 0.76 19.55 -2.04
N GLY A 68 1.42 18.97 -1.04
CA GLY A 68 0.85 18.00 -0.13
C GLY A 68 1.71 17.76 1.11
N PRO A 69 1.25 16.92 2.05
CA PRO A 69 2.00 16.62 3.27
C PRO A 69 3.37 16.02 2.97
N ALA A 70 4.34 16.19 3.86
CA ALA A 70 5.63 15.50 3.73
C ALA A 70 5.43 13.97 3.60
N ARG A 71 6.35 13.28 2.90
CA ARG A 71 6.20 11.84 2.59
C ARG A 71 5.97 11.01 3.85
N GLU A 72 6.68 11.30 4.93
CA GLU A 72 6.54 10.64 6.23
C GLU A 72 5.17 10.87 6.86
N VAL A 73 4.60 12.06 6.69
CA VAL A 73 3.27 12.39 7.20
C VAL A 73 2.21 11.60 6.44
N SER A 74 2.26 11.62 5.10
CA SER A 74 1.33 10.84 4.27
C SER A 74 1.41 9.34 4.58
N ALA A 75 2.62 8.78 4.75
CA ALA A 75 2.79 7.38 5.09
C ALA A 75 2.13 7.02 6.44
N ARG A 76 2.30 7.86 7.46
CA ARG A 76 1.68 7.66 8.78
C ARG A 76 0.15 7.76 8.72
N GLU A 77 -0.37 8.72 7.96
CA GLU A 77 -1.81 8.88 7.76
C GLU A 77 -2.42 7.66 7.07
N ILE A 78 -1.80 7.17 5.98
CA ILE A 78 -2.30 5.98 5.27
C ILE A 78 -2.36 4.77 6.22
N VAL A 79 -1.29 4.51 6.98
CA VAL A 79 -1.27 3.38 7.92
C VAL A 79 -2.34 3.51 9.00
N ARG A 80 -2.47 4.71 9.58
CA ARG A 80 -3.47 5.01 10.62
C ARG A 80 -4.90 4.84 10.12
N GLU A 81 -5.23 5.36 8.93
CA GLU A 81 -6.59 5.27 8.41
C GLU A 81 -6.95 3.86 7.93
N LEU A 82 -5.95 3.05 7.56
CA LEU A 82 -6.15 1.63 7.32
C LEU A 82 -6.39 0.82 8.60
N ARG A 83 -6.18 1.42 9.78
CA ARG A 83 -6.42 0.82 11.10
C ARG A 83 -5.79 -0.56 11.22
N LEU A 84 -4.55 -0.69 10.75
CA LEU A 84 -3.81 -1.95 10.71
C LEU A 84 -3.40 -2.38 12.12
N GLU A 85 -3.14 -1.41 13.00
CA GLU A 85 -2.69 -1.62 14.37
C GLU A 85 -3.64 -2.50 15.19
N PRO A 86 -3.12 -3.32 16.13
CA PRO A 86 -3.94 -4.16 16.98
C PRO A 86 -4.86 -3.29 17.83
N VAL A 87 -6.12 -3.71 17.99
CA VAL A 87 -7.01 -3.08 18.96
C VAL A 87 -6.37 -3.23 20.35
N PRO A 88 -6.12 -2.15 21.11
CA PRO A 88 -5.64 -2.26 22.47
C PRO A 88 -6.61 -3.14 23.26
N GLN A 89 -6.14 -4.28 23.76
CA GLN A 89 -6.95 -5.07 24.69
C GLN A 89 -7.11 -4.23 25.96
N PRO A 90 -8.36 -3.99 26.43
CA PRO A 90 -8.55 -3.37 27.74
C PRO A 90 -7.89 -4.27 28.79
N ALA A 91 -7.07 -3.64 29.64
CA ALA A 91 -6.39 -4.29 30.77
C ALA A 91 -7.39 -4.79 31.82
#